data_AF-A0A5C5U2W9-F1
#
_entry.id   AF-A0A5C5U2W9-F1
#
_cell.length_a   1.000
_cell.length_b   1.000
_cell.length_c   1.000
_cell.angle_alpha   90.00
_cell.angle_beta   90.00
_cell.angle_gamma   90.00
#
_symmetry.space_group_name_H-M   'P 1'
#
loop_
_entity.id
_entity.type
_entity.pdbx_description
1 polymer ?
#
loop_
_entity_poly.entity_id
_entity_poly.type
_entity_poly.pdbx_seq_one_letter_code
_entity_poly.pdbx_strand_id
1 'polypeptide(L)'
;MSRHQIALFTFTLSGGGSIGPDALREIWKRASGSNNVSVGRKLLHGNRDRPVYTLYAAQGLADLRGVEMRLRRLLEATHLNASLSVLPP
;
A
#
# COMPACT_ATOMS: atom_id res chain seq x y z
N MET A 1 -0.26 -24.45 0.89
CA MET A 1 -0.47 -23.55 2.04
C MET A 1 -0.83 -22.17 1.51
N SER A 2 -2.11 -21.89 1.32
CA SER A 2 -2.61 -20.61 0.79
C SER A 2 -2.27 -19.52 1.81
N ARG A 3 -1.29 -18.67 1.49
CA ARG A 3 -0.98 -17.49 2.31
C ARG A 3 -2.19 -16.56 2.16
N HIS A 4 -3.15 -16.65 3.07
CA HIS A 4 -4.33 -15.77 3.11
C HIS A 4 -3.84 -14.34 3.35
N GLN A 5 -3.62 -13.63 2.25
CA GLN A 5 -3.32 -12.21 2.26
C GLN A 5 -4.63 -11.46 2.11
N ILE A 6 -4.85 -10.51 3.01
CA ILE A 6 -6.01 -9.61 2.97
C ILE A 6 -5.55 -8.22 2.59
N ALA A 7 -6.45 -7.45 1.99
CA ALA A 7 -6.21 -6.05 1.72
C ALA A 7 -6.26 -5.28 3.04
N LEU A 8 -5.15 -4.66 3.44
CA LEU A 8 -5.06 -3.93 4.70
C LEU A 8 -5.12 -2.41 4.50
N PHE A 9 -4.51 -1.93 3.42
CA PHE A 9 -4.42 -0.51 3.13
C PHE A 9 -4.67 -0.26 1.65
N THR A 10 -5.24 0.90 1.37
CA THR A 10 -5.34 1.45 0.01
C THR A 10 -4.84 2.86 0.01
N PHE A 11 -4.29 3.30 -1.12
CA PHE A 11 -3.97 4.70 -1.29
C PHE A 11 -4.02 5.13 -2.74
N THR A 12 -4.11 6.43 -2.94
CA THR A 12 -3.99 7.07 -4.24
C THR A 12 -2.82 8.04 -4.23
N LEU A 13 -2.12 8.15 -5.34
CA LEU A 13 -1.06 9.14 -5.52
C LEU A 13 -1.65 10.43 -6.08
N SER A 14 -1.25 11.55 -5.48
CA SER A 14 -1.63 12.90 -5.90
C SER A 14 -0.56 13.46 -6.86
N GLY A 15 -0.96 14.28 -7.83
CA GLY A 15 -0.02 15.00 -8.69
C GLY A 15 0.54 14.23 -9.88
N GLY A 16 -0.15 13.19 -10.37
CA GLY A 16 0.27 12.43 -11.56
C GLY A 16 1.43 11.45 -11.31
N GLY A 17 1.97 11.41 -10.08
CA GLY A 17 2.96 10.42 -9.68
C GLY A 17 2.42 9.00 -9.82
N SER A 18 3.24 8.12 -10.38
CA SER A 18 2.96 6.69 -10.42
C SER A 18 4.11 5.94 -9.78
N ILE A 19 3.80 4.91 -8.99
CA ILE A 19 4.80 4.02 -8.43
C ILE A 19 4.63 2.65 -9.07
N GLY A 20 5.74 2.07 -9.52
CA GLY A 20 5.75 0.70 -10.02
C GLY A 20 5.39 -0.30 -8.91
N PRO A 21 4.78 -1.45 -9.26
CA PRO A 21 4.45 -2.48 -8.28
C PRO A 21 5.68 -2.98 -7.52
N ASP A 22 6.86 -3.07 -8.14
CA ASP A 22 8.08 -3.51 -7.47
C ASP A 22 8.57 -2.53 -6.41
N ALA A 23 8.65 -1.23 -6.76
CA ALA A 23 9.04 -0.18 -5.82
C ALA A 23 8.04 -0.11 -4.64
N LEU A 24 6.75 -0.22 -4.93
CA LEU A 24 5.73 -0.22 -3.89
C LEU A 24 5.83 -1.45 -2.99
N ARG A 25 6.11 -2.62 -3.57
CA ARG A 25 6.30 -3.86 -2.82
C ARG A 25 7.50 -3.76 -1.87
N GLU A 26 8.60 -3.15 -2.30
CA GLU A 26 9.77 -2.94 -1.44
C GLU A 26 9.46 -1.99 -0.28
N ILE A 27 8.76 -0.88 -0.53
CA ILE A 27 8.25 0.00 0.53
C ILE A 27 7.36 -0.77 1.50
N TRP A 28 6.45 -1.59 0.96
CA TRP A 28 5.48 -2.33 1.77
C TRP A 28 6.14 -3.43 2.61
N LYS A 29 7.14 -4.13 2.10
CA LYS A 29 7.97 -5.06 2.88
C LYS A 29 8.65 -4.35 4.05
N ARG A 30 9.25 -3.19 3.80
CA ARG A 30 9.94 -2.40 4.83
C ARG A 30 8.98 -1.87 5.90
N ALA A 31 7.79 -1.39 5.49
CA ALA A 31 6.79 -0.88 6.42
C ALA A 31 6.18 -1.98 7.30
N SER A 32 5.81 -3.10 6.68
CA SER A 32 5.16 -4.24 7.34
C SER A 32 6.14 -5.14 8.12
N GLY A 33 7.45 -5.04 7.84
CA GLY A 33 8.45 -5.96 8.40
C GLY A 33 8.30 -7.40 7.92
N SER A 34 7.52 -7.65 6.86
CA SER A 34 7.19 -8.98 6.39
C SER A 34 7.54 -9.16 4.91
N ASN A 35 8.15 -10.31 4.60
CA ASN A 35 8.34 -10.75 3.22
C ASN A 35 7.06 -11.37 2.62
N ASN A 36 6.02 -11.59 3.45
CA ASN A 36 4.73 -12.13 3.01
C ASN A 36 3.76 -11.02 2.58
N VAL A 37 4.16 -10.25 1.57
CA VAL A 37 3.35 -9.12 1.11
C VAL A 37 3.15 -9.13 -0.40
N SER A 38 2.00 -8.60 -0.80
CA SER A 38 1.65 -8.34 -2.20
C SER A 38 1.09 -6.94 -2.34
N VAL A 39 1.17 -6.41 -3.55
CA VAL A 39 0.63 -5.10 -3.88
C VAL A 39 -0.22 -5.22 -5.14
N GLY A 40 -1.32 -4.50 -5.19
CA GLY A 40 -2.19 -4.39 -6.35
C GLY A 40 -2.22 -2.95 -6.82
N ARG A 41 -2.30 -2.77 -8.14
CA ARG A 41 -2.59 -1.48 -8.75
C ARG A 41 -3.86 -1.65 -9.57
N LYS A 42 -4.88 -0.86 -9.26
CA LYS A 42 -6.14 -0.82 -10.00
C LYS A 42 -6.35 0.58 -10.54
N LEU A 43 -6.57 0.69 -11.84
CA LEU A 43 -7.06 1.91 -12.45
C LEU A 43 -8.58 1.94 -12.26
N LEU A 44 -9.09 2.94 -11.54
CA LEU A 44 -10.51 3.18 -11.48
C LEU A 44 -10.93 3.86 -12.79
N HIS A 45 -11.62 3.14 -13.67
CA HIS A 45 -12.28 3.73 -14.82
C HIS A 45 -13.39 4.67 -14.32
N GLY A 46 -13.17 5.98 -14.46
CA GLY A 46 -14.07 7.04 -13.99
C GLY A 46 -13.41 8.43 -14.04
N ASN A 47 -14.17 9.49 -13.73
CA ASN A 47 -13.91 10.92 -14.05
C ASN A 47 -12.57 11.54 -13.58
N ARG A 48 -11.69 10.76 -12.94
CA ARG A 48 -10.30 11.10 -12.61
C ARG A 48 -9.50 9.79 -12.68
N ASP A 49 -8.78 9.54 -13.78
CA ASP A 49 -7.86 8.41 -14.00
C ASP A 49 -6.73 8.35 -12.94
N ARG A 50 -7.08 8.03 -11.69
CA ARG A 50 -6.15 7.94 -10.58
C ARG A 50 -5.90 6.48 -10.26
N PRO A 51 -4.65 6.01 -10.32
CA PRO A 51 -4.33 4.66 -9.87
C PRO A 51 -4.57 4.54 -8.38
N VAL A 52 -5.38 3.55 -8.00
CA VAL A 52 -5.53 3.08 -6.63
C VAL A 52 -4.55 1.94 -6.41
N TYR A 53 -3.77 2.06 -5.36
CA TYR A 53 -2.82 1.06 -4.93
C TYR A 53 -3.38 0.36 -3.70
N THR A 54 -3.39 -0.97 -3.72
CA THR A 54 -3.88 -1.81 -2.62
C THR A 54 -2.71 -2.62 -2.07
N LEU A 55 -2.57 -2.65 -0.75
CA LEU A 55 -1.50 -3.34 -0.06
C LEU A 55 -2.08 -4.56 0.66
N TYR A 56 -1.51 -5.71 0.37
CA TYR A 56 -1.93 -6.99 0.89
C TYR A 56 -0.86 -7.57 1.80
N ALA A 57 -1.26 -8.08 2.97
CA ALA A 57 -0.39 -8.85 3.84
C ALA A 57 -1.20 -9.91 4.59
N ALA A 58 -0.51 -10.73 5.39
CA ALA A 58 -1.17 -11.72 6.23
C ALA A 58 -2.17 -11.06 7.20
N GLN A 59 -3.33 -11.69 7.41
CA GLN A 59 -4.39 -11.21 8.32
C GLN A 59 -3.91 -11.00 9.77
N GLY A 60 -2.86 -11.70 10.19
CA GLY A 60 -2.23 -11.55 11.50
C GLY A 60 -1.12 -10.50 11.59
N LEU A 61 -1.08 -9.50 10.69
CA LEU A 61 -0.07 -8.44 10.76
C LEU A 61 -0.28 -7.63 12.05
N ALA A 62 0.59 -7.85 13.03
CA ALA A 62 0.58 -7.08 14.27
C ALA A 62 0.96 -5.62 14.02
N ASP A 63 0.51 -4.73 14.90
CA ASP A 63 0.87 -3.31 14.88
C ASP A 63 0.50 -2.59 13.56
N LEU A 64 -0.75 -2.75 13.10
CA LEU A 64 -1.25 -2.06 11.90
C LEU A 64 -1.03 -0.55 11.95
N ARG A 65 -1.19 0.09 13.13
CA ARG A 65 -0.93 1.53 13.29
C ARG A 65 0.55 1.88 13.11
N GLY A 66 1.48 1.12 13.69
CA GLY A 66 2.90 1.35 13.48
C GLY A 66 3.32 1.11 12.03
N VAL A 67 2.76 0.09 11.39
CA VAL A 67 2.95 -0.19 9.96
C VAL A 67 2.43 0.96 9.11
N GLU A 68 1.26 1.51 9.41
CA GLU A 68 0.68 2.67 8.73
C GLU A 68 1.60 3.90 8.82
N MET A 69 2.09 4.22 10.03
CA MET A 69 3.00 5.35 10.23
C MET A 69 4.32 5.17 9.49
N ARG A 70 4.90 3.97 9.50
CA ARG A 70 6.13 3.67 8.74
C ARG A 70 5.90 3.80 7.24
N LEU A 71 4.78 3.28 6.75
CA LEU A 71 4.40 3.37 5.35
C LEU A 71 4.24 4.82 4.90
N ARG A 72 3.53 5.64 5.69
CA ARG A 72 3.36 7.07 5.42
C ARG A 72 4.71 7.78 5.35
N ARG A 73 5.60 7.56 6.31
CA ARG A 73 6.96 8.13 6.31
C ARG A 73 7.78 7.71 5.09
N LEU A 74 7.68 6.44 4.66
CA LEU A 74 8.38 5.96 3.48
C LEU A 74 7.84 6.59 2.18
N LEU A 75 6.52 6.74 2.07
CA LEU A 75 5.90 7.40 0.93
C LEU A 75 6.29 8.88 0.88
N GLU A 76 6.28 9.58 2.02
CA GLU A 76 6.76 10.96 2.15
C GLU A 76 8.25 11.09 1.78
N ALA A 77 9.11 10.17 2.25
CA ALA A 77 10.53 10.13 1.88
C ALA A 77 10.76 9.90 0.38
N THR A 78 9.83 9.25 -0.32
CA THR A 78 9.86 9.11 -1.78
C THR A 78 9.22 10.28 -2.52
N HIS A 79 8.85 11.36 -1.82
CA HIS A 79 8.12 12.52 -2.37
C HIS A 79 6.78 12.13 -3.01
N LEU A 80 6.21 11.00 -2.60
CA LEU A 80 4.93 10.51 -3.06
C LEU A 80 3.84 11.03 -2.12
N ASN A 81 3.12 12.04 -2.59
CA ASN A 81 1.94 12.56 -1.90
C ASN A 81 0.78 11.54 -2.00
N ALA A 82 0.81 10.55 -1.12
CA ALA A 82 -0.14 9.46 -1.06
C ALA A 82 -1.24 9.74 -0.03
N SER A 83 -2.51 9.58 -0.44
CA SER A 83 -3.64 9.58 0.47
C SER A 83 -3.94 8.14 0.90
N LEU A 84 -3.45 7.76 2.08
CA LEU A 84 -3.62 6.42 2.65
C LEU A 84 -4.97 6.27 3.37
N SER A 85 -5.60 5.10 3.20
CA SER A 85 -6.84 4.69 3.85
C SER A 85 -6.72 3.25 4.31
N VAL A 86 -6.97 3.01 5.59
CA VAL A 86 -7.02 1.66 6.17
C VAL A 86 -8.31 0.98 5.71
N LEU A 87 -8.20 -0.25 5.24
CA LEU A 87 -9.37 -1.06 4.93
C LEU A 87 -9.81 -1.82 6.20
N PRO A 88 -11.11 -1.77 6.55
CA PRO A 88 -11.64 -2.64 7.59
C PRO A 88 -11.51 -4.10 7.13
N PRO A 89 -11.20 -5.04 8.04
CA PRO A 89 -11.14 -6.47 7.75
C PRO A 89 -12.49 -7.07 7.35
#